data_AF-A0ABD1T3A4-F1
#
_entry.id   AF-A0ABD1T3A4-F1
#
_cell.length_a   1.000
_cell.length_b   1.000
_cell.length_c   1.000
_cell.angle_alpha   90.00
_cell.angle_beta   90.00
_cell.angle_gamma   90.00
#
_symmetry.space_group_name_H-M   'P 1'
#
loop_
_entity.id
_entity.type
_entity.pdbx_description
1 polymer ?
#
loop_
_entity_poly.entity_id
_entity_poly.type
_entity_poly.pdbx_seq_one_letter_code
_entity_poly.pdbx_strand_id
1 'polypeptide(L)'
;MDVTESDHKPVRSKFDVDIARVDRSVRRQEFGKIIKSKDTIKSSLDELRFVPETIVSTDKIVLKNQDTFSLRITNKSGTDSAFFQIICEGQSAVNEDIQASEYRPRGSHGFPRWLEVTPAAGIIKADQVAEILVHHEEFHTLEEFVDGFPQSWWSEDTRDKEVVLLVNVKGSCSTVTKIHRVNVRHCISGSSIHIDQKGNTSKKHQGSSHHRSSLRNTCTASELADDHRSLRDP
;
A
#
# COMPACT_ATOMS: atom_id res chain seq x y z
N MET A 1 35.56 60.68 -27.48
CA MET A 1 35.19 60.32 -28.85
C MET A 1 33.80 59.76 -28.78
N ASP A 2 32.91 60.34 -29.56
CA ASP A 2 31.48 60.13 -29.44
C ASP A 2 31.07 58.80 -30.06
N VAL A 3 30.14 58.10 -29.39
CA VAL A 3 29.57 56.85 -29.89
C VAL A 3 28.62 57.20 -31.03
N THR A 4 29.18 57.30 -32.23
CA THR A 4 28.43 57.44 -33.46
C THR A 4 27.66 56.14 -33.74
N GLU A 5 26.45 56.31 -34.25
CA GLU A 5 25.35 55.34 -34.30
C GLU A 5 25.78 53.90 -34.62
N SER A 6 25.34 52.95 -33.79
CA SER A 6 25.52 51.52 -34.05
C SER A 6 24.76 51.13 -35.31
N ASP A 7 25.48 50.94 -36.41
CA ASP A 7 24.95 50.54 -37.70
C ASP A 7 24.42 49.09 -37.63
N HIS A 8 23.19 48.93 -37.14
CA HIS A 8 22.49 47.66 -36.94
C HIS A 8 22.08 46.96 -38.25
N LYS A 9 22.92 47.01 -39.29
CA LYS A 9 22.77 46.18 -40.49
C LYS A 9 22.88 44.70 -40.09
N PRO A 10 21.91 43.85 -40.48
CA PRO A 10 21.95 42.42 -40.15
C PRO A 10 23.09 41.73 -40.88
N VAL A 11 24.12 41.33 -40.13
CA VAL A 11 25.28 40.58 -40.65
C VAL A 11 24.83 39.20 -41.13
N ARG A 12 24.73 39.03 -42.46
CA ARG A 12 24.33 37.77 -43.09
C ARG A 12 25.51 36.79 -43.14
N SER A 13 25.61 35.91 -42.15
CA SER A 13 26.45 34.72 -42.26
C SER A 13 25.77 33.69 -43.18
N LYS A 14 26.51 33.15 -44.16
CA LYS A 14 26.14 31.95 -44.91
C LYS A 14 27.01 30.79 -44.41
N PHE A 15 26.39 29.82 -43.76
CA PHE A 15 27.03 28.56 -43.39
C PHE A 15 26.77 27.52 -44.49
N ASP A 16 27.80 26.74 -44.83
CA ASP A 16 27.68 25.52 -45.64
C ASP A 16 27.85 24.32 -44.69
N VAL A 17 26.88 23.41 -44.66
CA VAL A 17 26.77 22.39 -43.59
C VAL A 17 26.17 21.08 -44.10
N ASP A 18 26.95 20.01 -44.11
CA ASP A 18 26.46 18.65 -44.36
C ASP A 18 25.71 18.09 -43.14
N ILE A 19 24.38 18.08 -43.21
CA ILE A 19 23.51 17.56 -42.14
C ILE A 19 23.17 16.08 -42.42
N ALA A 20 23.97 15.17 -41.85
CA ALA A 20 23.79 13.72 -41.96
C ALA A 20 22.49 13.22 -41.26
N ARG A 21 21.38 13.18 -42.00
CA ARG A 21 20.07 12.68 -41.52
C ARG A 21 20.02 11.15 -41.48
N VAL A 22 20.30 10.56 -40.31
CA VAL A 22 20.10 9.11 -40.08
C VAL A 22 18.66 8.82 -39.66
N ASP A 23 17.99 7.92 -40.38
CA ASP A 23 16.66 7.42 -40.03
C ASP A 23 16.67 6.69 -38.66
N ARG A 24 15.83 7.14 -37.73
CA ARG A 24 15.75 6.58 -36.37
C ARG A 24 15.03 5.23 -36.33
N SER A 25 14.08 4.99 -37.23
CA SER A 25 13.30 3.75 -37.32
C SER A 25 14.17 2.62 -37.89
N VAL A 26 14.88 2.86 -38.99
CA VAL A 26 15.84 1.91 -39.58
C VAL A 26 16.95 1.59 -38.57
N ARG A 27 17.56 2.60 -37.92
CA ARG A 27 18.56 2.37 -36.86
C ARG A 27 18.00 1.47 -35.74
N ARG A 28 16.76 1.71 -35.29
CA ARG A 28 16.12 0.92 -34.23
C ARG A 28 15.79 -0.51 -34.68
N GLN A 29 15.45 -0.71 -35.95
CA GLN A 29 15.23 -2.03 -36.55
C GLN A 29 16.52 -2.84 -36.61
N GLU A 30 17.62 -2.26 -37.12
CA GLU A 30 18.92 -2.97 -37.19
C GLU A 30 19.49 -3.27 -35.79
N PHE A 31 19.36 -2.33 -34.85
CA PHE A 31 19.73 -2.58 -33.45
C PHE A 31 18.90 -3.70 -32.82
N GLY A 32 17.58 -3.73 -33.10
CA GLY A 32 16.68 -4.80 -32.67
C GLY A 32 17.00 -6.17 -33.29
N LYS A 33 17.48 -6.22 -34.53
CA LYS A 33 18.02 -7.44 -35.16
C LYS A 33 19.27 -7.92 -34.42
N ILE A 34 20.24 -7.03 -34.16
CA ILE A 34 21.51 -7.36 -33.50
C ILE A 34 21.28 -7.97 -32.10
N ILE A 35 20.37 -7.38 -31.31
CA ILE A 35 19.97 -7.91 -30.00
C ILE A 35 19.35 -9.32 -30.14
N LYS A 36 18.50 -9.53 -31.15
CA LYS A 36 17.82 -10.82 -31.39
C LYS A 36 18.70 -11.88 -32.06
N SER A 37 19.83 -11.52 -32.66
CA SER A 37 20.69 -12.45 -33.40
C SER A 37 21.95 -12.87 -32.67
N LYS A 38 22.47 -12.08 -31.71
CA LYS A 38 23.70 -12.40 -30.97
C LYS A 38 23.37 -13.03 -29.61
N ASP A 39 23.67 -14.31 -29.46
CA ASP A 39 23.33 -15.05 -28.23
C ASP A 39 24.03 -14.51 -26.98
N THR A 40 25.25 -13.99 -27.09
CA THR A 40 25.93 -13.30 -25.98
C THR A 40 25.14 -12.10 -25.46
N ILE A 41 24.46 -11.36 -26.34
CA ILE A 41 23.60 -10.22 -25.94
C ILE A 41 22.30 -10.74 -25.30
N LYS A 42 21.77 -11.88 -25.76
CA LYS A 42 20.60 -12.52 -25.13
C LYS A 42 20.91 -12.98 -23.71
N SER A 43 22.01 -13.73 -23.51
CA SER A 43 22.42 -14.23 -22.20
C SER A 43 22.56 -13.08 -21.19
N SER A 44 23.32 -12.03 -21.53
CA SER A 44 23.44 -10.88 -20.64
C SER A 44 22.14 -10.09 -20.44
N LEU A 45 21.21 -10.09 -21.40
CA LEU A 45 19.87 -9.51 -21.18
C LEU A 45 19.00 -10.39 -20.28
N ASP A 46 19.09 -11.71 -20.35
CA ASP A 46 18.33 -12.62 -19.51
C ASP A 46 18.91 -12.71 -18.08
N GLU A 47 20.23 -12.58 -17.90
CA GLU A 47 20.88 -12.31 -16.61
C GLU A 47 20.28 -11.05 -15.95
N LEU A 48 20.12 -9.97 -16.73
CA LEU A 48 19.49 -8.72 -16.29
C LEU A 48 17.95 -8.81 -16.08
N ARG A 49 17.35 -10.00 -16.10
CA ARG A 49 15.94 -10.24 -15.73
C ARG A 49 15.78 -10.88 -14.34
N PHE A 50 16.88 -11.21 -13.67
CA PHE A 50 16.87 -11.71 -12.29
C PHE A 50 16.21 -10.70 -11.32
N VAL A 51 15.35 -11.18 -10.42
CA VAL A 51 14.78 -10.40 -9.31
C VAL A 51 14.92 -11.23 -8.03
N PRO A 52 15.52 -10.68 -6.94
CA PRO A 52 15.66 -11.37 -5.66
C PRO A 52 14.36 -11.95 -5.10
N GLU A 53 14.41 -13.15 -4.52
CA GLU A 53 13.25 -13.71 -3.82
C GLU A 53 12.89 -12.82 -2.63
N THR A 54 11.64 -12.39 -2.60
CA THR A 54 11.12 -11.42 -1.64
C THR A 54 9.70 -11.78 -1.22
N ILE A 55 9.42 -11.60 0.07
CA ILE A 55 8.12 -11.85 0.69
C ILE A 55 7.66 -10.57 1.38
N VAL A 56 6.39 -10.21 1.19
CA VAL A 56 5.69 -9.13 1.90
C VAL A 56 4.82 -9.78 2.98
N SER A 57 4.77 -9.21 4.18
CA SER A 57 4.13 -9.85 5.36
C SER A 57 2.61 -10.02 5.27
N THR A 58 1.92 -9.24 4.44
CA THR A 58 0.47 -9.31 4.24
C THR A 58 0.08 -8.79 2.85
N ASP A 59 -1.07 -9.23 2.33
CA ASP A 59 -1.77 -8.63 1.17
C ASP A 59 -2.83 -7.60 1.58
N LYS A 60 -3.11 -7.47 2.88
CA LYS A 60 -4.18 -6.64 3.45
C LYS A 60 -3.76 -5.94 4.74
N ILE A 61 -4.11 -4.67 4.85
CA ILE A 61 -3.95 -3.84 6.05
C ILE A 61 -5.32 -3.23 6.37
N VAL A 62 -5.69 -3.23 7.65
CA VAL A 62 -6.84 -2.48 8.18
C VAL A 62 -6.31 -1.51 9.23
N LEU A 63 -6.57 -0.22 9.03
CA LEU A 63 -6.19 0.85 9.95
C LEU A 63 -7.43 1.45 10.61
N LYS A 64 -7.28 1.86 11.87
CA LYS A 64 -8.19 2.81 12.53
C LYS A 64 -7.64 4.25 12.41
N ASN A 65 -8.37 5.23 12.94
CA ASN A 65 -7.87 6.60 13.04
C ASN A 65 -6.56 6.62 13.87
N GLN A 66 -5.52 7.29 13.35
CA GLN A 66 -4.19 7.43 13.98
C GLN A 66 -3.46 6.10 14.23
N ASP A 67 -3.86 5.02 13.53
CA ASP A 67 -3.27 3.68 13.61
C ASP A 67 -2.03 3.55 12.71
N THR A 68 -1.11 2.64 13.06
CA THR A 68 0.15 2.43 12.33
C THR A 68 0.46 0.94 12.17
N PHE A 69 0.43 0.46 10.94
CA PHE A 69 0.77 -0.92 10.62
C PHE A 69 2.24 -1.07 10.21
N SER A 70 2.93 -2.08 10.76
CA SER A 70 4.28 -2.50 10.35
C SER A 70 4.21 -3.49 9.18
N LEU A 71 4.37 -2.98 7.97
CA LEU A 71 4.52 -3.78 6.76
C LEU A 71 5.98 -4.22 6.63
N ARG A 72 6.21 -5.53 6.54
CA ARG A 72 7.57 -6.09 6.50
C ARG A 72 7.85 -6.72 5.13
N ILE A 73 8.97 -6.33 4.52
CA ILE A 73 9.46 -6.91 3.26
C ILE A 73 10.76 -7.66 3.57
N THR A 74 10.73 -8.99 3.47
CA THR A 74 11.89 -9.87 3.69
C THR A 74 12.54 -10.20 2.36
N ASN A 75 13.85 -9.95 2.24
CA ASN A 75 14.68 -10.49 1.17
C ASN A 75 15.20 -11.88 1.57
N LYS A 76 15.23 -12.82 0.63
CA LYS A 76 15.60 -14.23 0.82
C LYS A 76 16.68 -14.72 -0.15
N SER A 77 17.36 -13.80 -0.81
CA SER A 77 18.32 -14.11 -1.87
C SER A 77 19.59 -14.82 -1.42
N GLY A 78 19.99 -14.78 -0.14
CA GLY A 78 21.31 -15.18 0.34
C GLY A 78 22.48 -14.29 -0.12
N THR A 79 22.41 -13.72 -1.34
CA THR A 79 23.49 -12.95 -1.99
C THR A 79 23.11 -11.52 -2.36
N ASP A 80 21.96 -11.35 -3.02
CA ASP A 80 21.65 -10.13 -3.77
C ASP A 80 20.79 -9.13 -3.01
N SER A 81 21.10 -7.84 -3.16
CA SER A 81 20.26 -6.76 -2.63
C SER A 81 19.02 -6.54 -3.50
N ALA A 82 17.88 -6.33 -2.83
CA ALA A 82 16.62 -5.98 -3.46
C ALA A 82 16.35 -4.48 -3.26
N PHE A 83 16.02 -3.76 -4.32
CA PHE A 83 15.43 -2.43 -4.22
C PHE A 83 13.91 -2.54 -4.18
N PHE A 84 13.26 -1.80 -3.29
CA PHE A 84 11.80 -1.68 -3.24
C PHE A 84 11.34 -0.24 -3.41
N GLN A 85 10.16 -0.07 -3.99
CA GLN A 85 9.41 1.18 -4.05
C GLN A 85 7.92 0.87 -3.89
N ILE A 86 7.24 1.63 -3.03
CA ILE A 86 5.80 1.55 -2.81
C ILE A 86 5.15 2.76 -3.48
N ILE A 87 4.11 2.53 -4.26
CA ILE A 87 3.28 3.58 -4.88
C ILE A 87 1.80 3.28 -4.64
N CYS A 88 0.97 4.32 -4.58
CA CYS A 88 -0.48 4.16 -4.60
C CYS A 88 -0.97 3.97 -6.05
N GLU A 89 -1.82 2.97 -6.30
CA GLU A 89 -2.46 2.76 -7.60
C GLU A 89 -3.62 3.76 -7.82
N GLY A 90 -4.40 4.01 -6.75
CA GLY A 90 -5.57 4.89 -6.73
C GLY A 90 -6.38 4.74 -5.44
N GLN A 91 -7.41 5.57 -5.26
CA GLN A 91 -8.31 5.53 -4.09
C GLN A 91 -9.77 5.25 -4.47
N SER A 92 -10.51 4.64 -3.55
CA SER A 92 -11.97 4.52 -3.57
C SER A 92 -12.56 4.70 -2.18
N ALA A 93 -13.73 5.33 -2.09
CA ALA A 93 -14.54 5.32 -0.87
C ALA A 93 -15.40 4.05 -0.84
N VAL A 94 -15.46 3.38 0.31
CA VAL A 94 -16.32 2.20 0.49
C VAL A 94 -17.75 2.68 0.77
N ASN A 95 -18.66 2.47 -0.19
CA ASN A 95 -20.09 2.58 0.04
C ASN A 95 -20.65 1.15 0.24
N GLU A 96 -21.60 0.97 1.16
CA GLU A 96 -22.20 -0.35 1.43
C GLU A 96 -23.21 -0.78 0.36
N ASP A 97 -23.72 0.17 -0.43
CA ASP A 97 -24.61 -0.10 -1.56
C ASP A 97 -23.88 -0.66 -2.79
N ILE A 98 -24.57 -1.57 -3.50
CA ILE A 98 -24.03 -2.57 -4.45
C ILE A 98 -23.36 -1.98 -5.73
N GLN A 99 -23.35 -0.66 -5.92
CA GLN A 99 -22.78 -0.05 -7.11
C GLN A 99 -21.28 0.23 -6.92
N ALA A 100 -20.45 -0.47 -7.70
CA ALA A 100 -18.98 -0.43 -7.61
C ALA A 100 -18.43 1.00 -7.47
N SER A 101 -17.71 1.23 -6.37
CA SER A 101 -17.17 2.55 -6.01
C SER A 101 -16.30 3.11 -7.13
N GLU A 102 -16.52 4.38 -7.47
CA GLU A 102 -15.77 5.07 -8.53
C GLU A 102 -14.29 5.14 -8.17
N TYR A 103 -13.50 4.26 -8.78
CA TYR A 103 -12.06 4.19 -8.59
C TYR A 103 -11.42 5.45 -9.17
N ARG A 104 -10.86 6.30 -8.31
CA ARG A 104 -10.22 7.56 -8.70
C ARG A 104 -8.70 7.37 -8.71
N PRO A 105 -8.08 7.13 -9.89
CA PRO A 105 -6.63 7.16 -10.00
C PRO A 105 -6.16 8.60 -9.78
N ARG A 106 -5.60 8.89 -8.60
CA ARG A 106 -4.97 10.19 -8.33
C ARG A 106 -3.79 10.34 -9.29
N GLY A 107 -3.84 11.39 -10.12
CA GLY A 107 -2.76 11.70 -11.05
C GLY A 107 -1.42 11.84 -10.31
N SER A 108 -0.38 11.19 -10.84
CA SER A 108 0.99 11.14 -10.31
C SER A 108 1.17 10.58 -8.88
N HIS A 109 1.26 9.24 -8.78
CA HIS A 109 2.11 8.43 -7.88
C HIS A 109 2.12 8.66 -6.35
N GLY A 110 1.45 9.68 -5.81
CA GLY A 110 1.43 10.01 -4.39
C GLY A 110 0.37 9.23 -3.61
N PHE A 111 0.59 9.09 -2.30
CA PHE A 111 -0.39 8.55 -1.36
C PHE A 111 -1.59 9.52 -1.20
N PRO A 112 -2.79 9.05 -0.79
CA PRO A 112 -3.87 9.94 -0.41
C PRO A 112 -3.48 10.73 0.85
N ARG A 113 -4.13 11.88 1.12
CA ARG A 113 -3.75 12.73 2.27
C ARG A 113 -3.77 11.99 3.61
N TRP A 114 -4.72 11.08 3.80
CA TRP A 114 -4.90 10.33 5.04
C TRP A 114 -3.88 9.20 5.28
N LEU A 115 -2.94 8.94 4.36
CA LEU A 115 -2.04 7.79 4.45
C LEU A 115 -0.56 8.20 4.29
N GLU A 116 0.23 8.02 5.35
CA GLU A 116 1.69 8.06 5.27
C GLU A 116 2.24 6.65 5.04
N VAL A 117 3.31 6.54 4.23
CA VAL A 117 4.06 5.29 4.01
C VAL A 117 5.55 5.59 4.09
N THR A 118 6.18 5.19 5.20
CA THR A 118 7.56 5.58 5.52
C THR A 118 8.40 4.37 5.95
N PRO A 119 9.53 4.06 5.27
CA PRO A 119 10.00 4.65 4.01
C PRO A 119 9.25 4.11 2.78
N ALA A 120 8.84 4.99 1.88
CA ALA A 120 8.20 4.61 0.61
C ALA A 120 9.13 3.90 -0.39
N ALA A 121 10.46 3.98 -0.23
CA ALA A 121 11.43 3.27 -1.08
C ALA A 121 12.74 3.02 -0.34
N GLY A 122 13.50 2.00 -0.75
CA GLY A 122 14.77 1.66 -0.11
C GLY A 122 15.47 0.44 -0.69
N ILE A 123 16.55 0.03 -0.02
CA ILE A 123 17.37 -1.14 -0.40
C ILE A 123 17.40 -2.12 0.78
N ILE A 124 17.05 -3.37 0.51
CA ILE A 124 17.09 -4.49 1.44
C ILE A 124 18.32 -5.33 1.07
N LYS A 125 19.28 -5.48 1.99
CA LYS A 125 20.42 -6.39 1.78
C LYS A 125 19.94 -7.85 1.74
N ALA A 126 20.80 -8.77 1.32
CA ALA A 126 20.52 -10.20 1.38
C ALA A 126 20.12 -10.61 2.82
N ASP A 127 19.12 -11.47 2.93
CA ASP A 127 18.58 -12.03 4.19
C ASP A 127 18.28 -10.99 5.28
N GLN A 128 17.91 -9.78 4.87
CA GLN A 128 17.43 -8.71 5.75
C GLN A 128 15.93 -8.46 5.52
N VAL A 129 15.32 -7.77 6.50
CA VAL A 129 13.93 -7.34 6.47
C VAL A 129 13.90 -5.81 6.49
N ALA A 130 13.20 -5.20 5.54
CA ALA A 130 12.79 -3.81 5.65
C ALA A 130 11.46 -3.75 6.41
N GLU A 131 11.37 -2.81 7.35
CA GLU A 131 10.14 -2.43 8.04
C GLU A 131 9.66 -1.10 7.46
N ILE A 132 8.37 -1.03 7.13
CA ILE A 132 7.71 0.13 6.56
C ILE A 132 6.47 0.41 7.42
N LEU A 133 6.41 1.63 7.94
CA LEU A 133 5.25 2.13 8.66
C LEU A 133 4.21 2.60 7.65
N VAL A 134 2.97 2.13 7.83
CA VAL A 134 1.79 2.52 7.05
C VAL A 134 0.81 3.13 8.04
N HIS A 135 0.72 4.47 8.07
CA HIS A 135 0.04 5.24 9.12
C HIS A 135 -1.19 5.98 8.58
N HIS A 136 -2.29 6.00 9.36
CA HIS A 136 -3.44 6.86 9.10
C HIS A 136 -3.25 8.25 9.73
N GLU A 137 -3.03 9.27 8.91
CA GLU A 137 -2.97 10.68 9.34
C GLU A 137 -4.36 11.34 9.31
N GLU A 138 -4.74 12.09 10.34
CA GLU A 138 -6.12 12.57 10.55
C GLU A 138 -6.25 14.10 10.49
N PHE A 139 -6.56 14.63 9.30
CA PHE A 139 -6.62 16.07 9.02
C PHE A 139 -7.96 16.74 9.36
N HIS A 140 -8.32 16.80 10.65
CA HIS A 140 -9.45 17.65 11.10
C HIS A 140 -9.03 19.12 11.14
N THR A 141 -9.18 19.83 10.02
CA THR A 141 -9.07 21.31 10.02
C THR A 141 -10.19 21.92 10.86
N LEU A 142 -9.81 22.68 11.88
CA LEU A 142 -10.71 23.31 12.88
C LEU A 142 -11.71 24.33 12.30
N GLU A 143 -11.72 24.51 10.98
CA GLU A 143 -12.44 25.54 10.24
C GLU A 143 -13.83 25.08 9.72
N GLU A 144 -14.16 23.78 9.81
CA GLU A 144 -15.51 23.26 9.48
C GLU A 144 -16.60 23.57 10.55
N PHE A 145 -16.25 24.27 11.64
CA PHE A 145 -17.20 24.66 12.70
C PHE A 145 -17.93 25.97 12.39
N VAL A 146 -18.86 25.93 11.44
CA VAL A 146 -19.82 27.03 11.21
C VAL A 146 -21.11 26.78 12.01
N ASP A 147 -21.46 27.73 12.88
CA ASP A 147 -22.71 27.77 13.67
C ASP A 147 -22.98 26.54 14.56
N GLY A 148 -21.92 25.91 15.09
CA GLY A 148 -22.01 24.87 16.13
C GLY A 148 -22.47 23.48 15.67
N PHE A 149 -22.93 23.33 14.43
CA PHE A 149 -23.23 22.04 13.82
C PHE A 149 -21.99 21.50 13.08
N PRO A 150 -21.57 20.24 13.32
CA PRO A 150 -20.51 19.63 12.51
C PRO A 150 -20.95 19.48 11.05
N GLN A 151 -20.19 20.04 10.11
CA GLN A 151 -20.42 19.84 8.66
C GLN A 151 -20.05 18.42 8.17
N SER A 152 -19.50 17.59 9.07
CA SER A 152 -18.87 16.30 8.83
C SER A 152 -19.77 15.19 8.26
N TRP A 153 -21.08 15.38 8.16
CA TRP A 153 -21.98 14.42 7.48
C TRP A 153 -21.80 14.44 5.94
N TRP A 154 -21.25 15.52 5.37
CA TRP A 154 -21.05 15.67 3.91
C TRP A 154 -19.58 15.57 3.46
N SER A 155 -18.62 15.51 4.40
CA SER A 155 -17.19 15.47 4.09
C SER A 155 -16.75 14.08 3.58
N GLU A 156 -15.77 14.03 2.66
CA GLU A 156 -15.20 12.77 2.14
C GLU A 156 -14.42 12.01 3.24
N ASP A 157 -14.04 12.71 4.32
CA ASP A 157 -13.17 12.18 5.36
C ASP A 157 -13.87 11.36 6.46
N THR A 158 -15.21 11.33 6.52
CA THR A 158 -16.03 10.53 7.48
C THR A 158 -16.53 9.17 6.95
N ARG A 159 -15.97 8.68 5.83
CA ARG A 159 -16.27 7.34 5.28
C ARG A 159 -15.09 6.39 5.40
N ASP A 160 -15.36 5.09 5.35
CA ASP A 160 -14.33 4.07 5.16
C ASP A 160 -13.67 4.23 3.78
N LYS A 161 -12.33 4.15 3.74
CA LYS A 161 -11.50 4.46 2.56
C LYS A 161 -10.66 3.25 2.21
N GLU A 162 -10.53 2.91 0.93
CA GLU A 162 -9.63 1.85 0.46
C GLU A 162 -8.66 2.37 -0.62
N VAL A 163 -7.39 1.98 -0.50
CA VAL A 163 -6.38 2.12 -1.56
C VAL A 163 -5.70 0.80 -1.83
N VAL A 164 -5.13 0.66 -3.04
CA VAL A 164 -4.19 -0.41 -3.36
C VAL A 164 -2.79 0.16 -3.44
N LEU A 165 -1.90 -0.35 -2.59
CA LEU A 165 -0.47 -0.09 -2.65
C LEU A 165 0.21 -1.15 -3.53
N LEU A 166 1.06 -0.69 -4.45
CA LEU A 166 1.93 -1.54 -5.27
C LEU A 166 3.35 -1.51 -4.68
N VAL A 167 3.78 -2.62 -4.11
CA VAL A 167 5.15 -2.84 -3.65
C VAL A 167 5.95 -3.42 -4.82
N ASN A 168 6.67 -2.53 -5.50
CA ASN A 168 7.51 -2.82 -6.65
C ASN A 168 8.92 -3.23 -6.18
N VAL A 169 9.34 -4.46 -6.46
CA VAL A 169 10.65 -5.01 -6.10
C VAL A 169 11.48 -5.32 -7.34
N LYS A 170 12.76 -4.93 -7.36
CA LYS A 170 13.72 -5.26 -8.41
C LYS A 170 15.10 -5.62 -7.84
N GLY A 171 15.88 -6.41 -8.58
CA GLY A 171 17.32 -6.52 -8.33
C GLY A 171 18.06 -5.26 -8.76
N SER A 172 19.25 -5.01 -8.21
CA SER A 172 20.03 -3.78 -8.42
C SER A 172 20.28 -3.41 -9.89
N CYS A 173 20.52 -4.41 -10.75
CA CYS A 173 20.70 -4.24 -12.20
C CYS A 173 19.47 -4.70 -13.02
N SER A 174 18.35 -5.03 -12.38
CA SER A 174 17.25 -5.73 -13.06
C SER A 174 16.41 -4.83 -13.95
N THR A 175 16.12 -5.34 -15.14
CA THR A 175 15.14 -4.81 -16.10
C THR A 175 13.71 -5.25 -15.79
N VAL A 176 13.53 -6.20 -14.87
CA VAL A 176 12.24 -6.74 -14.45
C VAL A 176 11.90 -6.23 -13.05
N THR A 177 10.60 -6.08 -12.78
CA THR A 177 10.08 -5.70 -11.46
C THR A 177 8.98 -6.67 -11.07
N LYS A 178 9.10 -7.26 -9.89
CA LYS A 178 8.07 -8.08 -9.24
C LYS A 178 7.15 -7.14 -8.47
N ILE A 179 5.84 -7.24 -8.68
CA ILE A 179 4.85 -6.36 -8.05
C ILE A 179 4.02 -7.18 -7.07
N HIS A 180 3.99 -6.76 -5.81
CA HIS A 180 3.03 -7.25 -4.82
C HIS A 180 1.95 -6.17 -4.62
N ARG A 181 0.67 -6.57 -4.55
CA ARG A 181 -0.45 -5.66 -4.23
C ARG A 181 -0.80 -5.81 -2.76
N VAL A 182 -1.01 -4.69 -2.07
CA VAL A 182 -1.46 -4.64 -0.68
C VAL A 182 -2.67 -3.71 -0.61
N ASN A 183 -3.83 -4.24 -0.24
CA ASN A 183 -5.03 -3.44 -0.02
C ASN A 183 -4.96 -2.82 1.38
N VAL A 184 -5.19 -1.51 1.48
CA VAL A 184 -5.22 -0.77 2.76
C VAL A 184 -6.58 -0.15 2.93
N ARG A 185 -7.35 -0.64 3.91
CA ARG A 185 -8.64 -0.07 4.30
C ARG A 185 -8.50 0.72 5.61
N HIS A 186 -9.05 1.93 5.63
CA HIS A 186 -9.33 2.66 6.86
C HIS A 186 -10.78 2.38 7.29
N CYS A 187 -10.96 2.00 8.55
CA CYS A 187 -12.27 1.79 9.18
C CYS A 187 -12.48 2.79 10.32
N ILE A 188 -13.51 3.64 10.20
CA ILE A 188 -13.78 4.71 11.20
C ILE A 188 -14.50 4.16 12.43
N SER A 189 -15.33 3.12 12.24
CA SER A 189 -16.11 2.48 13.29
C SER A 189 -15.45 1.18 13.77
N GLY A 190 -15.58 0.90 15.07
CA GLY A 190 -15.15 -0.36 15.69
C GLY A 190 -16.00 -1.60 15.33
N SER A 191 -16.81 -1.53 14.27
CA SER A 191 -17.55 -2.66 13.70
C SER A 191 -16.58 -3.76 13.25
N SER A 192 -16.44 -4.81 14.06
CA SER A 192 -15.68 -6.01 13.70
C SER A 192 -16.30 -6.64 12.45
N ILE A 193 -15.63 -6.50 11.30
CA ILE A 193 -16.02 -7.16 10.06
C ILE A 193 -15.92 -8.67 10.30
N HIS A 194 -17.07 -9.31 10.51
CA HIS A 194 -17.18 -10.75 10.61
C HIS A 194 -16.89 -11.33 9.21
N ILE A 195 -15.64 -11.70 8.97
CA ILE A 195 -15.25 -12.41 7.75
C ILE A 195 -15.91 -13.78 7.83
N ASP A 196 -17.04 -13.93 7.12
CA ASP A 196 -17.83 -15.16 7.09
C ASP A 196 -16.96 -16.34 6.65
N GLN A 197 -16.54 -17.14 7.62
CA GLN A 197 -15.96 -18.45 7.36
C GLN A 197 -17.04 -19.33 6.74
N LYS A 198 -17.01 -19.44 5.41
CA LYS A 198 -17.96 -20.22 4.61
C LYS A 198 -17.76 -21.73 4.81
N GLY A 199 -18.13 -22.20 6.00
CA GLY A 199 -18.11 -23.60 6.43
C GLY A 199 -19.16 -24.43 5.69
N ASN A 200 -18.85 -24.83 4.46
CA ASN A 200 -19.70 -25.69 3.63
C ASN A 200 -19.75 -27.13 4.20
N THR A 201 -20.65 -27.39 5.15
CA THR A 201 -21.13 -28.76 5.47
C THR A 201 -22.66 -28.78 5.55
N SER A 202 -23.29 -29.93 5.28
CA SER A 202 -24.67 -29.97 4.79
C SER A 202 -25.60 -30.96 5.51
N LYS A 203 -26.87 -30.54 5.72
CA LYS A 203 -28.03 -31.35 6.14
C LYS A 203 -27.94 -31.81 7.62
N LYS A 204 -29.01 -31.79 8.43
CA LYS A 204 -30.37 -32.32 8.19
C LYS A 204 -31.46 -31.69 9.08
N HIS A 205 -32.70 -31.74 8.58
CA HIS A 205 -34.01 -31.93 9.26
C HIS A 205 -34.49 -31.03 10.43
N GLN A 206 -35.67 -30.44 10.18
CA GLN A 206 -36.91 -30.45 11.01
C GLN A 206 -36.84 -30.22 12.53
N GLY A 207 -37.65 -29.27 13.03
CA GLY A 207 -37.97 -29.16 14.45
C GLY A 207 -38.79 -27.93 14.84
N SER A 208 -40.07 -27.86 14.46
CA SER A 208 -40.98 -26.80 14.94
C SER A 208 -41.71 -27.24 16.21
N SER A 209 -41.39 -26.63 17.36
CA SER A 209 -42.27 -26.63 18.52
C SER A 209 -42.00 -25.42 19.42
N HIS A 210 -43.05 -24.66 19.74
CA HIS A 210 -43.02 -23.79 20.92
C HIS A 210 -43.09 -24.65 22.18
N HIS A 211 -42.38 -24.28 23.24
CA HIS A 211 -42.93 -24.42 24.60
C HIS A 211 -42.33 -23.38 25.56
N ARG A 212 -43.11 -23.03 26.58
CA ARG A 212 -42.87 -21.95 27.54
C ARG A 212 -43.16 -22.48 28.94
N SER A 213 -42.20 -22.37 29.87
CA SER A 213 -42.42 -22.14 31.33
C SER A 213 -41.18 -22.46 32.16
N SER A 214 -40.93 -21.63 33.17
CA SER A 214 -39.99 -21.86 34.27
C SER A 214 -40.39 -23.05 35.15
N LEU A 215 -39.44 -23.64 35.87
CA LEU A 215 -39.60 -23.87 37.31
C LEU A 215 -38.25 -23.85 38.05
N ARG A 216 -38.29 -23.61 39.37
CA ARG A 216 -37.14 -23.59 40.28
C ARG A 216 -36.76 -25.01 40.71
N ASN A 217 -35.54 -25.20 41.22
CA ASN A 217 -35.35 -26.06 42.39
C ASN A 217 -34.22 -25.53 43.29
N THR A 218 -34.18 -25.96 44.56
CA THR A 218 -33.40 -25.35 45.66
C THR A 218 -32.44 -26.32 46.34
N CYS A 219 -31.32 -25.81 46.86
CA CYS A 219 -30.71 -26.08 48.19
C CYS A 219 -29.42 -25.23 48.31
N THR A 220 -29.27 -24.26 49.23
CA THR A 220 -28.81 -24.40 50.64
C THR A 220 -27.60 -25.33 50.81
N ALA A 221 -26.39 -24.80 51.04
CA ALA A 221 -25.83 -24.35 52.35
C ALA A 221 -25.15 -25.52 53.11
N SER A 222 -24.08 -25.36 53.90
CA SER A 222 -23.24 -24.20 54.26
C SER A 222 -21.72 -24.62 54.23
N GLU A 223 -20.69 -24.10 54.94
CA GLU A 223 -20.58 -23.17 56.08
C GLU A 223 -19.23 -22.39 56.15
N LEU A 224 -19.27 -21.31 56.94
CA LEU A 224 -18.21 -20.53 57.61
C LEU A 224 -17.16 -21.41 58.34
N ALA A 225 -15.84 -21.12 58.43
CA ALA A 225 -15.07 -19.92 58.82
C ALA A 225 -14.83 -19.76 60.35
N ASP A 226 -13.56 -19.65 60.76
CA ASP A 226 -13.11 -19.11 62.06
C ASP A 226 -11.65 -18.57 61.95
N ASP A 227 -11.17 -17.83 62.96
CA ASP A 227 -10.04 -16.88 62.90
C ASP A 227 -9.02 -17.07 64.05
N HIS A 228 -7.95 -16.26 64.05
CA HIS A 228 -7.18 -15.74 65.20
C HIS A 228 -5.90 -16.43 65.74
N ARG A 229 -4.81 -15.62 65.70
CA ARG A 229 -3.81 -15.30 66.77
C ARG A 229 -2.46 -16.05 66.91
N SER A 230 -1.39 -15.26 66.69
CA SER A 230 -0.42 -14.80 67.73
C SER A 230 0.97 -15.49 67.94
N LEU A 231 2.01 -14.82 67.40
CA LEU A 231 3.32 -14.47 68.02
C LEU A 231 4.38 -15.51 68.49
N ARG A 232 5.64 -15.19 68.09
CA ARG A 232 6.98 -15.45 68.69
C ARG A 232 7.67 -16.82 68.54
N ASP A 233 8.83 -16.76 67.85
CA ASP A 233 10.22 -16.93 68.32
C ASP A 233 10.51 -18.01 69.42
N PRO A 234 11.60 -18.79 69.30
CA PRO A 234 12.98 -18.25 69.30
C PRO A 234 13.68 -18.14 67.94
#